data_AF-A0A1R3XQ47-F1
#
_entry.id   AF-A0A1R3XQ47-F1
#
_cell.length_a   1.000
_cell.length_b   1.000
_cell.length_c   1.000
_cell.angle_alpha   90.00
_cell.angle_beta   90.00
_cell.angle_gamma   90.00
#
_symmetry.space_group_name_H-M   'P 1'
#
loop_
_entity.id
_entity.type
_entity.pdbx_description
1 polymer ?
#
loop_
_entity_poly.entity_id
_entity_poly.type
_entity_poly.pdbx_seq_one_letter_code
_entity_poly.pdbx_strand_id
1 'polypeptide(L)'
;MRNGEDMSEDTASVPGEAPLTLYLLHALGASARSFDRLADRLAGRVRVVGIDLPGFGSEADATETDLAHSVAHVEKTLAAHDGGRWLLGGHSMGGKITALVASRVLRGEAALFGLAGVVLMAPSPPRPEPMDEERRRRMLSWVDDGPLSDRDAEIFLAQNVAEPLDAEAHAVALDGLRRTSPAAWRAWLETGSTVDATAEVGTLGLPALVLAGEDDDDLGSAAQPGLLASVYPRARFVSLADTGHLIPLERDAEAADAITRFVDDEVRVGPVVADDWARLIAGDRVDGRVRGILARRAMPDDRGYAPEVLDLAQLTLLREIADLVVPQDGPAIDIAARVDAQLARGEGDGWRNAELPPDPEAYRAGLDTLAAVWPTDPADRDRILRAAIEGESTAEGAFDAERMKVWLEDVRNDLVRQWLAHPASMARVGYDGFATGGSPIRGYVELRLGRREDWEPSGVGGTIATGDAA
;
A
#
# COMPACT_ATOMS: atom_id res chain seq x y z
N MET A 1 15.69 -36.17 24.77
CA MET A 1 14.64 -35.70 25.70
C MET A 1 14.93 -34.22 25.92
N ARG A 2 14.24 -33.33 25.17
CA ARG A 2 13.19 -32.41 25.66
C ARG A 2 13.76 -31.45 26.73
N ASN A 3 13.87 -30.13 26.50
CA ASN A 3 12.83 -29.21 26.03
C ASN A 3 13.40 -28.09 25.14
N GLY A 4 12.71 -27.81 24.04
CA GLY A 4 12.73 -26.49 23.41
C GLY A 4 11.64 -25.65 24.06
N GLU A 5 12.00 -24.44 24.47
CA GLU A 5 11.04 -23.42 24.86
C GLU A 5 10.74 -22.57 23.62
N ASP A 6 9.44 -22.50 23.37
CA ASP A 6 8.71 -21.81 22.33
C ASP A 6 8.84 -20.29 22.54
N MET A 7 9.57 -19.62 21.65
CA MET A 7 9.59 -18.16 21.54
C MET A 7 8.55 -17.75 20.50
N SER A 8 7.28 -17.85 20.85
CA SER A 8 6.19 -17.11 20.22
C SER A 8 5.92 -15.88 21.09
N GLU A 9 6.68 -14.81 20.85
CA GLU A 9 6.32 -13.50 21.39
C GLU A 9 5.10 -12.98 20.63
N ASP A 10 3.97 -13.12 21.30
CA ASP A 10 2.66 -12.56 21.00
C ASP A 10 2.78 -11.04 20.78
N THR A 11 2.73 -10.60 19.52
CA THR A 11 2.58 -9.20 19.14
C THR A 11 1.15 -8.73 19.44
N ALA A 12 0.81 -8.70 20.73
CA ALA A 12 -0.41 -8.05 21.19
C ALA A 12 -0.35 -6.57 20.81
N SER A 13 -1.38 -6.09 20.10
CA SER A 13 -1.54 -4.69 19.72
C SER A 13 -1.39 -3.78 20.94
N VAL A 14 -0.64 -2.68 20.80
CA VAL A 14 -0.52 -1.65 21.83
C VAL A 14 -1.92 -1.15 22.22
N PRO A 15 -2.32 -1.21 23.50
CA PRO A 15 -3.64 -0.74 23.92
C PRO A 15 -3.80 0.75 23.63
N GLY A 16 -4.74 1.11 22.74
CA GLY A 16 -5.12 2.51 22.47
C GLY A 16 -5.06 2.94 21.00
N GLU A 17 -4.50 2.14 20.10
CA GLU A 17 -4.49 2.45 18.66
C GLU A 17 -5.78 1.95 18.00
N ALA A 18 -6.44 2.81 17.21
CA ALA A 18 -7.63 2.40 16.47
C ALA A 18 -7.25 1.27 15.48
N PRO A 19 -8.10 0.24 15.32
CA PRO A 19 -7.77 -0.87 14.43
C PRO A 19 -7.63 -0.38 12.99
N LEU A 20 -6.58 -0.86 12.30
CA LEU A 20 -6.37 -0.65 10.87
C LEU A 20 -7.66 -0.99 10.11
N THR A 21 -8.11 -0.09 9.24
CA THR A 21 -9.35 -0.29 8.48
C THR A 21 -9.03 -0.88 7.10
N LEU A 22 -9.70 -1.99 6.76
CA LEU A 22 -9.69 -2.63 5.45
C LEU A 22 -11.04 -2.40 4.78
N TYR A 23 -11.05 -1.59 3.73
CA TYR A 23 -12.22 -1.38 2.88
C TYR A 23 -12.29 -2.47 1.81
N LEU A 24 -13.42 -3.14 1.64
CA LEU A 24 -13.57 -4.26 0.70
C LEU A 24 -14.65 -4.00 -0.35
N LEU A 25 -14.29 -4.21 -1.61
CA LEU A 25 -15.17 -4.12 -2.78
C LEU A 25 -15.60 -5.52 -3.20
N HIS A 26 -16.91 -5.74 -3.35
CA HIS A 26 -17.48 -7.06 -3.62
C HIS A 26 -17.35 -7.50 -5.09
N ALA A 27 -17.59 -8.79 -5.34
CA ALA A 27 -17.67 -9.37 -6.69
C ALA A 27 -18.95 -9.00 -7.44
N LEU A 28 -18.99 -9.29 -8.76
CA LEU A 28 -20.22 -9.19 -9.54
C LEU A 28 -21.33 -10.06 -8.91
N GLY A 29 -22.52 -9.50 -8.71
CA GLY A 29 -23.64 -10.23 -8.15
C GLY A 29 -23.60 -10.38 -6.62
N ALA A 30 -22.63 -9.76 -5.96
CA ALA A 30 -22.46 -9.78 -4.51
C ALA A 30 -22.83 -8.41 -3.88
N SER A 31 -22.61 -8.29 -2.58
CA SER A 31 -22.76 -7.03 -1.82
C SER A 31 -21.73 -6.97 -0.69
N ALA A 32 -21.64 -5.84 0.00
CA ALA A 32 -20.81 -5.64 1.19
C ALA A 32 -21.01 -6.74 2.24
N ARG A 33 -22.22 -7.30 2.33
CA ARG A 33 -22.57 -8.39 3.26
C ARG A 33 -21.80 -9.68 3.02
N SER A 34 -21.21 -9.87 1.84
CA SER A 34 -20.35 -11.02 1.55
C SER A 34 -19.10 -11.05 2.46
N PHE A 35 -18.77 -9.93 3.10
CA PHE A 35 -17.64 -9.81 4.00
C PHE A 35 -18.00 -9.87 5.49
N ASP A 36 -19.28 -10.07 5.85
CA ASP A 36 -19.73 -10.03 7.26
C ASP A 36 -18.99 -11.07 8.12
N ARG A 37 -18.90 -12.31 7.64
CA ARG A 37 -18.14 -13.37 8.34
C ARG A 37 -16.66 -13.05 8.44
N LEU A 38 -16.07 -12.54 7.36
CA LEU A 38 -14.67 -12.13 7.36
C LEU A 38 -14.42 -10.99 8.38
N ALA A 39 -15.35 -10.05 8.51
CA ALA A 39 -15.31 -8.98 9.50
C ALA A 39 -15.36 -9.53 10.93
N ASP A 40 -16.22 -10.50 11.19
CA ASP A 40 -16.30 -11.17 12.50
C ASP A 40 -15.00 -11.90 12.86
N ARG A 41 -14.37 -12.57 11.89
CA ARG A 41 -13.09 -13.27 12.09
C ARG A 41 -11.93 -12.32 12.37
N LEU A 42 -11.94 -11.14 11.74
CA LEU A 42 -10.90 -10.12 11.88
C LEU A 42 -11.15 -9.14 13.02
N ALA A 43 -12.28 -9.26 13.73
CA ALA A 43 -12.70 -8.37 14.79
C ALA A 43 -11.60 -8.19 15.86
N GLY A 44 -11.32 -6.94 16.21
CA GLY A 44 -10.28 -6.58 17.16
C GLY A 44 -8.85 -6.54 16.59
N ARG A 45 -8.61 -7.07 15.38
CA ARG A 45 -7.31 -6.96 14.69
C ARG A 45 -7.35 -5.99 13.52
N VAL A 46 -8.34 -6.14 12.65
CA VAL A 46 -8.56 -5.32 11.45
C VAL A 46 -10.04 -4.99 11.38
N ARG A 47 -10.37 -3.71 11.21
CA ARG A 47 -11.75 -3.28 11.00
C ARG A 47 -12.10 -3.45 9.52
N VAL A 48 -12.97 -4.39 9.20
CA VAL A 48 -13.47 -4.57 7.82
C VAL A 48 -14.66 -3.66 7.56
N VAL A 49 -14.65 -2.99 6.42
CA VAL A 49 -15.77 -2.15 5.94
C VAL A 49 -16.06 -2.53 4.49
N GLY A 50 -17.15 -3.27 4.26
CA GLY A 50 -17.64 -3.53 2.90
C GLY A 50 -18.26 -2.27 2.27
N ILE A 51 -18.05 -2.10 0.97
CA ILE A 51 -18.65 -1.01 0.18
C ILE A 51 -19.54 -1.64 -0.89
N ASP A 52 -20.82 -1.30 -0.89
CA ASP A 52 -21.74 -1.63 -1.98
C ASP A 52 -21.46 -0.72 -3.18
N LEU A 53 -21.19 -1.32 -4.33
CA LEU A 53 -20.91 -0.59 -5.57
C LEU A 53 -22.21 -0.14 -6.25
N PRO A 54 -22.20 0.93 -7.06
CA PRO A 54 -23.39 1.40 -7.78
C PRO A 54 -24.10 0.27 -8.55
N GLY A 55 -25.37 0.06 -8.23
CA GLY A 55 -26.23 -0.98 -8.81
C GLY A 55 -26.19 -2.33 -8.11
N PHE A 56 -25.57 -2.41 -6.93
CA PHE A 56 -25.51 -3.63 -6.10
C PHE A 56 -25.89 -3.33 -4.64
N GLY A 57 -26.35 -4.35 -3.92
CA GLY A 57 -26.56 -4.25 -2.46
C GLY A 57 -27.51 -3.11 -2.07
N SER A 58 -27.08 -2.22 -1.16
CA SER A 58 -27.84 -1.02 -0.79
C SER A 58 -27.88 0.06 -1.88
N GLU A 59 -26.99 -0.01 -2.86
CA GLU A 59 -26.88 0.92 -3.99
C GLU A 59 -27.57 0.37 -5.25
N ALA A 60 -28.44 -0.64 -5.12
CA ALA A 60 -29.11 -1.33 -6.24
C ALA A 60 -29.91 -0.40 -7.17
N ASP A 61 -30.42 0.72 -6.66
CA ASP A 61 -31.20 1.69 -7.42
C ASP A 61 -30.33 2.75 -8.14
N ALA A 62 -29.00 2.68 -8.02
CA ALA A 62 -28.10 3.61 -8.71
C ALA A 62 -28.14 3.42 -10.23
N THR A 63 -28.17 4.54 -10.96
CA THR A 63 -28.26 4.54 -12.44
C THR A 63 -26.91 4.65 -13.13
N GLU A 64 -25.91 5.20 -12.44
CA GLU A 64 -24.55 5.37 -12.94
C GLU A 64 -23.67 4.20 -12.49
N THR A 65 -23.74 3.09 -13.24
CA THR A 65 -23.18 1.78 -12.84
C THR A 65 -21.93 1.36 -13.64
N ASP A 66 -21.40 2.24 -14.47
CA ASP A 66 -20.18 1.94 -15.22
C ASP A 66 -18.92 1.97 -14.31
N LEU A 67 -17.81 1.50 -14.88
CA LEU A 67 -16.55 1.36 -14.15
C LEU A 67 -16.04 2.71 -13.60
N ALA A 68 -16.18 3.80 -14.34
CA ALA A 68 -15.68 5.10 -13.92
C ALA A 68 -16.49 5.66 -12.74
N HIS A 69 -17.82 5.53 -12.79
CA HIS A 69 -18.69 5.91 -11.68
C HIS A 69 -18.47 5.02 -10.45
N SER A 70 -18.19 3.74 -10.64
CA SER A 70 -17.82 2.83 -9.54
C SER A 70 -16.52 3.26 -8.85
N VAL A 71 -15.49 3.63 -9.60
CA VAL A 71 -14.23 4.19 -9.05
C VAL A 71 -14.50 5.48 -8.28
N ALA A 72 -15.26 6.42 -8.88
CA ALA A 72 -15.59 7.69 -8.23
C ALA A 72 -16.42 7.50 -6.94
N HIS A 73 -17.35 6.54 -6.94
CA HIS A 73 -18.12 6.17 -5.77
C HIS A 73 -17.21 5.69 -4.63
N VAL A 74 -16.26 4.80 -4.93
CA VAL A 74 -15.29 4.30 -3.93
C VAL A 74 -14.42 5.44 -3.40
N GLU A 75 -13.89 6.31 -4.26
CA GLU A 75 -13.11 7.48 -3.82
C GLU A 75 -13.90 8.39 -2.89
N LYS A 76 -15.17 8.65 -3.21
CA LYS A 76 -16.07 9.46 -2.38
C LYS A 76 -16.33 8.81 -1.03
N THR A 77 -16.54 7.50 -0.99
CA THR A 77 -16.74 6.75 0.26
C THR A 77 -15.48 6.75 1.13
N LEU A 78 -14.31 6.56 0.52
CA LEU A 78 -13.02 6.60 1.22
C LEU A 78 -12.66 8.00 1.74
N ALA A 79 -13.19 9.07 1.14
CA ALA A 79 -12.96 10.44 1.62
C ALA A 79 -13.50 10.70 3.03
N ALA A 80 -14.38 9.83 3.54
CA ALA A 80 -14.84 9.87 4.93
C ALA A 80 -13.86 9.23 5.93
N HIS A 81 -12.74 8.66 5.48
CA HIS A 81 -11.71 8.09 6.35
C HIS A 81 -10.97 9.20 7.12
N ASP A 82 -10.94 9.07 8.45
CA ASP A 82 -10.53 10.16 9.35
C ASP A 82 -9.02 10.20 9.64
N GLY A 83 -8.20 10.13 8.58
CA GLY A 83 -6.73 10.09 8.66
C GLY A 83 -6.18 8.72 9.06
N GLY A 84 -4.85 8.59 9.02
CA GLY A 84 -4.15 7.35 9.38
C GLY A 84 -3.96 6.38 8.21
N ARG A 85 -3.45 5.18 8.53
CA ARG A 85 -3.23 4.11 7.55
C ARG A 85 -4.52 3.31 7.31
N TRP A 86 -4.72 2.86 6.08
CA TRP A 86 -5.83 1.99 5.70
C TRP A 86 -5.45 1.05 4.56
N LEU A 87 -6.24 0.01 4.35
CA LEU A 87 -6.11 -0.95 3.27
C LEU A 87 -7.32 -0.88 2.34
N LEU A 88 -7.10 -1.17 1.06
CA LEU A 88 -8.16 -1.39 0.09
C LEU A 88 -8.11 -2.84 -0.39
N GLY A 89 -9.26 -3.46 -0.56
CA GLY A 89 -9.34 -4.78 -1.12
C GLY A 89 -10.53 -4.98 -2.03
N GLY A 90 -10.44 -6.04 -2.82
CA GLY A 90 -11.39 -6.28 -3.88
C GLY A 90 -11.54 -7.77 -4.17
N HIS A 91 -12.79 -8.20 -4.29
CA HIS A 91 -13.16 -9.53 -4.74
C HIS A 91 -13.59 -9.46 -6.21
N SER A 92 -12.97 -10.26 -7.10
CA SER A 92 -13.35 -10.34 -8.52
C SER A 92 -13.39 -8.94 -9.17
N MET A 93 -14.56 -8.49 -9.66
CA MET A 93 -14.82 -7.13 -10.14
C MET A 93 -14.20 -6.02 -9.26
N GLY A 94 -14.34 -6.15 -7.94
CA GLY A 94 -13.77 -5.20 -6.98
C GLY A 94 -12.24 -5.10 -7.05
N GLY A 95 -11.55 -6.13 -7.56
CA GLY A 95 -10.10 -6.15 -7.76
C GLY A 95 -9.63 -5.17 -8.85
N LYS A 96 -10.34 -5.07 -9.97
CA LYS A 96 -10.04 -4.09 -11.04
C LYS A 96 -10.26 -2.67 -10.54
N ILE A 97 -11.36 -2.45 -9.81
CA ILE A 97 -11.69 -1.15 -9.20
C ILE A 97 -10.63 -0.76 -8.15
N THR A 98 -10.19 -1.72 -7.34
CA THR A 98 -9.10 -1.52 -6.35
C THR A 98 -7.82 -1.05 -7.03
N ALA A 99 -7.43 -1.65 -8.16
CA ALA A 99 -6.24 -1.26 -8.91
C ALA A 99 -6.31 0.18 -9.44
N LEU A 100 -7.46 0.57 -9.98
CA LEU A 100 -7.73 1.92 -10.49
C LEU A 100 -7.67 2.97 -9.36
N VAL A 101 -8.36 2.71 -8.25
CA VAL A 101 -8.34 3.61 -7.07
C VAL A 101 -6.93 3.71 -6.50
N ALA A 102 -6.22 2.58 -6.33
CA ALA A 102 -4.85 2.58 -5.80
C ALA A 102 -3.89 3.40 -6.68
N SER A 103 -3.98 3.26 -8.02
CA SER A 103 -3.19 4.09 -8.94
C SER A 103 -3.47 5.58 -8.75
N ARG A 104 -4.75 5.97 -8.68
CA ARG A 104 -5.16 7.37 -8.53
C ARG A 104 -4.73 7.96 -7.18
N VAL A 105 -4.76 7.17 -6.10
CA VAL A 105 -4.20 7.57 -4.79
C VAL A 105 -2.68 7.78 -4.88
N LEU A 106 -1.94 6.81 -5.43
CA LEU A 106 -0.48 6.89 -5.52
C LEU A 106 0.00 7.97 -6.49
N ARG A 107 -0.80 8.35 -7.47
CA ARG A 107 -0.55 9.49 -8.38
C ARG A 107 -1.00 10.83 -7.78
N GLY A 108 -1.75 10.79 -6.68
CA GLY A 108 -2.32 11.94 -5.98
C GLY A 108 -3.46 12.63 -6.73
N GLU A 109 -4.09 11.91 -7.66
CA GLU A 109 -5.29 12.32 -8.40
C GLU A 109 -6.54 12.21 -7.52
N ALA A 110 -6.56 11.25 -6.59
CA ALA A 110 -7.54 11.18 -5.52
C ALA A 110 -7.12 12.07 -4.33
N ALA A 111 -8.08 12.74 -3.69
CA ALA A 111 -7.87 13.51 -2.45
C ALA A 111 -7.83 12.59 -1.22
N LEU A 112 -6.99 11.57 -1.29
CA LEU A 112 -6.85 10.51 -0.30
C LEU A 112 -5.37 10.33 0.03
N PHE A 113 -5.08 9.91 1.26
CA PHE A 113 -3.75 9.56 1.73
C PHE A 113 -3.85 8.42 2.75
N GLY A 114 -2.78 7.64 2.90
CA GLY A 114 -2.70 6.58 3.91
C GLY A 114 -2.95 5.14 3.42
N LEU A 115 -3.19 4.92 2.11
CA LEU A 115 -3.31 3.59 1.53
C LEU A 115 -2.02 2.81 1.77
N ALA A 116 -2.01 1.80 2.63
CA ALA A 116 -0.80 1.09 3.05
C ALA A 116 -0.56 -0.23 2.32
N GLY A 117 -1.52 -0.71 1.52
CA GLY A 117 -1.45 -1.99 0.82
C GLY A 117 -2.82 -2.42 0.28
N VAL A 118 -2.85 -3.55 -0.42
CA VAL A 118 -4.10 -4.14 -0.93
C VAL A 118 -4.32 -5.60 -0.56
N VAL A 119 -5.59 -5.99 -0.41
CA VAL A 119 -6.02 -7.38 -0.18
C VAL A 119 -6.99 -7.80 -1.27
N LEU A 120 -6.58 -8.71 -2.14
CA LEU A 120 -7.33 -9.11 -3.32
C LEU A 120 -7.77 -10.57 -3.20
N MET A 121 -9.01 -10.86 -3.57
CA MET A 121 -9.62 -12.20 -3.54
C MET A 121 -10.14 -12.53 -4.94
N ALA A 122 -9.63 -13.58 -5.56
CA ALA A 122 -9.90 -13.96 -6.95
C ALA A 122 -10.07 -12.73 -7.89
N PRO A 123 -9.17 -11.73 -7.85
CA PRO A 123 -9.42 -10.42 -8.44
C PRO A 123 -9.47 -10.49 -9.97
N SER A 124 -10.37 -9.70 -10.55
CA SER A 124 -10.30 -9.33 -11.96
C SER A 124 -9.07 -8.45 -12.18
N PRO A 125 -8.19 -8.77 -13.14
CA PRO A 125 -7.00 -7.98 -13.39
C PRO A 125 -7.36 -6.63 -14.05
N PRO A 126 -6.46 -5.63 -14.08
CA PRO A 126 -6.70 -4.36 -14.80
C PRO A 126 -6.59 -4.52 -16.32
N ARG A 127 -6.75 -5.74 -16.84
CA ARG A 127 -6.76 -6.09 -18.27
C ARG A 127 -8.08 -6.80 -18.60
N PRO A 128 -8.37 -7.10 -19.88
CA PRO A 128 -9.56 -7.88 -20.22
C PRO A 128 -9.53 -9.23 -19.50
N GLU A 129 -10.67 -9.63 -18.93
CA GLU A 129 -10.79 -10.92 -18.26
C GLU A 129 -10.68 -12.08 -19.25
N PRO A 130 -10.06 -13.21 -18.87
CA PRO A 130 -9.99 -14.40 -19.70
C PRO A 130 -11.32 -15.19 -19.72
N MET A 131 -12.45 -14.49 -19.82
CA MET A 131 -13.79 -15.09 -19.78
C MET A 131 -14.24 -15.54 -21.18
N ASP A 132 -14.77 -16.76 -21.26
CA ASP A 132 -15.40 -17.31 -22.46
C ASP A 132 -16.62 -16.48 -22.94
N GLU A 133 -16.70 -16.25 -24.24
CA GLU A 133 -17.72 -15.40 -24.85
C GLU A 133 -19.12 -16.05 -24.87
N GLU A 134 -19.22 -17.39 -24.91
CA GLU A 134 -20.51 -18.07 -24.76
C GLU A 134 -21.02 -17.98 -23.32
N ARG A 135 -20.12 -18.12 -22.33
CA ARG A 135 -20.43 -17.89 -20.91
C ARG A 135 -20.91 -16.45 -20.69
N ARG A 136 -20.21 -15.46 -21.23
CA ARG A 136 -20.61 -14.04 -21.18
C ARG A 136 -22.01 -13.80 -21.75
N ARG A 137 -22.26 -14.29 -22.97
CA ARG A 137 -23.57 -14.16 -23.64
C ARG A 137 -24.69 -14.81 -22.84
N ARG A 138 -24.43 -15.98 -22.25
CA ARG A 138 -25.39 -16.65 -21.38
C ARG A 138 -25.71 -15.81 -20.15
N MET A 139 -24.69 -15.30 -19.45
CA MET A 139 -24.88 -14.44 -18.28
C MET A 139 -25.64 -13.15 -18.61
N LEU A 140 -25.39 -12.55 -19.78
CA LEU A 140 -26.14 -11.38 -20.24
C LEU A 140 -27.64 -11.67 -20.45
N SER A 141 -27.95 -12.87 -20.97
CA SER A 141 -29.36 -13.26 -21.22
C SER A 141 -30.21 -13.37 -19.96
N TRP A 142 -29.61 -13.55 -18.78
CA TRP A 142 -30.34 -13.65 -17.51
C TRP A 142 -31.02 -12.35 -17.08
N VAL A 143 -30.63 -11.23 -17.68
CA VAL A 143 -31.19 -9.90 -17.37
C VAL A 143 -31.90 -9.26 -18.56
N ASP A 144 -32.26 -10.03 -19.59
CA ASP A 144 -33.00 -9.56 -20.76
C ASP A 144 -34.44 -9.13 -20.43
N ASP A 145 -35.09 -9.87 -19.54
CA ASP A 145 -36.49 -9.64 -19.16
C ASP A 145 -36.65 -8.97 -17.79
N GLY A 146 -35.56 -8.46 -17.20
CA GLY A 146 -35.56 -7.79 -15.89
C GLY A 146 -34.45 -8.27 -14.95
N PRO A 147 -34.64 -8.17 -13.62
CA PRO A 147 -33.69 -8.72 -12.64
C PRO A 147 -33.47 -10.23 -12.79
N LEU A 148 -32.35 -10.73 -12.25
CA LEU A 148 -32.03 -12.15 -12.28
C LEU A 148 -33.16 -12.98 -11.66
N SER A 149 -33.52 -14.08 -12.33
CA SER A 149 -34.45 -15.06 -11.77
C SER A 149 -33.77 -15.86 -10.65
N ASP A 150 -34.56 -16.37 -9.69
CA ASP A 150 -34.03 -17.26 -8.64
C ASP A 150 -33.29 -18.47 -9.22
N ARG A 151 -33.77 -19.00 -10.35
CA ARG A 151 -33.14 -20.12 -11.04
C ARG A 151 -31.75 -19.75 -11.57
N ASP A 152 -31.62 -18.59 -12.22
CA ASP A 152 -30.35 -18.16 -12.79
C ASP A 152 -29.36 -17.75 -11.70
N ALA A 153 -29.84 -17.17 -10.60
CA ALA A 153 -29.04 -16.89 -9.41
C ALA A 153 -28.45 -18.18 -8.80
N GLU A 154 -29.25 -19.24 -8.66
CA GLU A 154 -28.77 -20.54 -8.18
C GLU A 154 -27.77 -21.19 -9.15
N ILE A 155 -27.99 -21.08 -10.46
CA ILE A 155 -27.04 -21.57 -11.48
C ILE A 155 -25.72 -20.81 -11.37
N PHE A 156 -25.76 -19.48 -11.26
CA PHE A 156 -24.56 -18.67 -11.09
C PHE A 156 -23.81 -19.07 -9.83
N LEU A 157 -24.51 -19.20 -8.70
CA LEU A 157 -23.89 -19.57 -7.43
C LEU A 157 -23.21 -20.95 -7.52
N ALA A 158 -23.92 -21.97 -8.00
CA ALA A 158 -23.39 -23.33 -8.13
C ALA A 158 -22.18 -23.44 -9.09
N GLN A 159 -22.02 -22.49 -10.02
CA GLN A 159 -20.88 -22.44 -10.94
C GLN A 159 -19.66 -21.71 -10.37
N ASN A 160 -19.81 -20.99 -9.25
CA ASN A 160 -18.75 -20.15 -8.69
C ASN A 160 -18.25 -20.64 -7.33
N VAL A 161 -18.71 -21.80 -6.84
CA VAL A 161 -18.26 -22.40 -5.58
C VAL A 161 -17.71 -23.80 -5.84
N ALA A 162 -16.69 -24.20 -5.10
CA ALA A 162 -16.14 -25.56 -5.17
C ALA A 162 -17.05 -26.58 -4.48
N GLU A 163 -17.62 -26.19 -3.34
CA GLU A 163 -18.51 -27.00 -2.53
C GLU A 163 -19.80 -26.24 -2.21
N PRO A 164 -20.93 -26.93 -1.95
CA PRO A 164 -22.16 -26.28 -1.53
C PRO A 164 -21.95 -25.43 -0.28
N LEU A 165 -22.31 -24.15 -0.35
CA LEU A 165 -22.28 -23.24 0.79
C LEU A 165 -23.25 -23.71 1.89
N ASP A 166 -22.93 -23.40 3.14
CA ASP A 166 -23.90 -23.52 4.22
C ASP A 166 -25.11 -22.59 4.01
N ALA A 167 -26.19 -22.84 4.76
CA ALA A 167 -27.46 -22.16 4.55
C ALA A 167 -27.40 -20.63 4.71
N GLU A 168 -26.54 -20.11 5.58
CA GLU A 168 -26.42 -18.66 5.80
C GLU A 168 -25.57 -18.02 4.70
N ALA A 169 -24.43 -18.61 4.35
CA ALA A 169 -23.60 -18.12 3.24
C ALA A 169 -24.35 -18.18 1.90
N HIS A 170 -25.10 -19.26 1.66
CA HIS A 170 -25.96 -19.42 0.49
C HIS A 170 -27.05 -18.33 0.44
N ALA A 171 -27.72 -18.07 1.57
CA ALA A 171 -28.72 -17.00 1.66
C ALA A 171 -28.13 -15.62 1.39
N VAL A 172 -26.93 -15.31 1.92
CA VAL A 172 -26.22 -14.05 1.64
C VAL A 172 -25.86 -13.90 0.16
N ALA A 173 -25.37 -14.97 -0.47
CA ALA A 173 -25.04 -14.97 -1.90
C ALA A 173 -26.27 -14.71 -2.77
N LEU A 174 -27.39 -15.43 -2.53
CA LEU A 174 -28.63 -15.22 -3.27
C LEU A 174 -29.22 -13.83 -3.07
N ASP A 175 -29.13 -13.31 -1.85
CA ASP A 175 -29.61 -11.98 -1.50
C ASP A 175 -28.81 -10.87 -2.22
N GLY A 176 -27.50 -11.04 -2.39
CA GLY A 176 -26.66 -10.17 -3.22
C GLY A 176 -27.08 -10.20 -4.71
N LEU A 177 -27.30 -11.40 -5.26
CA LEU A 177 -27.70 -11.57 -6.66
C LEU A 177 -29.06 -10.93 -6.94
N ARG A 178 -30.02 -11.10 -6.03
CA ARG A 178 -31.35 -10.47 -6.10
C ARG A 178 -31.30 -8.95 -6.03
N ARG A 179 -30.32 -8.39 -5.32
CA ARG A 179 -30.07 -6.94 -5.23
C ARG A 179 -29.06 -6.44 -6.25
N THR A 180 -28.92 -7.12 -7.37
CA THR A 180 -28.12 -6.64 -8.50
C THR A 180 -29.02 -6.05 -9.56
N SER A 181 -28.75 -4.81 -9.96
CA SER A 181 -29.49 -4.15 -11.03
C SER A 181 -29.10 -4.76 -12.39
N PRO A 182 -30.07 -4.95 -13.31
CA PRO A 182 -29.78 -5.36 -14.69
C PRO A 182 -28.76 -4.44 -15.39
N ALA A 183 -28.80 -3.14 -15.09
CA ALA A 183 -27.89 -2.15 -15.66
C ALA A 183 -26.44 -2.39 -15.23
N ALA A 184 -26.21 -2.64 -13.93
CA ALA A 184 -24.87 -2.90 -13.41
C ALA A 184 -24.31 -4.25 -13.90
N TRP A 185 -25.17 -5.27 -13.94
CA TRP A 185 -24.81 -6.58 -14.50
C TRP A 185 -24.31 -6.46 -15.95
N ARG A 186 -25.06 -5.73 -16.79
CA ARG A 186 -24.66 -5.44 -18.17
C ARG A 186 -23.41 -4.57 -18.24
N ALA A 187 -23.33 -3.49 -17.45
CA ALA A 187 -22.20 -2.57 -17.46
C ALA A 187 -20.86 -3.30 -17.23
N TRP A 188 -20.84 -4.26 -16.31
CA TRP A 188 -19.66 -5.09 -16.09
C TRP A 188 -19.39 -6.08 -17.23
N LEU A 189 -20.39 -6.87 -17.62
CA LEU A 189 -20.20 -7.94 -18.60
C LEU A 189 -19.96 -7.42 -20.02
N GLU A 190 -20.53 -6.29 -20.41
CA GLU A 190 -20.35 -5.71 -21.74
C GLU A 190 -19.06 -4.87 -21.82
N THR A 191 -18.75 -4.13 -20.74
CA THR A 191 -17.65 -3.15 -20.76
C THR A 191 -16.62 -3.36 -19.64
N GLY A 192 -17.01 -3.37 -18.36
CA GLY A 192 -16.05 -3.35 -17.24
C GLY A 192 -15.02 -4.49 -17.26
N SER A 193 -15.47 -5.71 -17.54
CA SER A 193 -14.63 -6.91 -17.66
C SER A 193 -13.72 -6.89 -18.90
N THR A 194 -14.06 -6.14 -19.96
CA THR A 194 -13.33 -6.10 -21.23
C THR A 194 -12.35 -4.91 -21.33
N VAL A 195 -12.46 -3.92 -20.44
CA VAL A 195 -11.55 -2.78 -20.37
C VAL A 195 -10.12 -3.24 -20.06
N ASP A 196 -9.18 -2.77 -20.89
CA ASP A 196 -7.75 -2.78 -20.61
C ASP A 196 -7.32 -1.44 -19.99
N ALA A 197 -7.08 -1.46 -18.68
CA ALA A 197 -6.61 -0.34 -17.87
C ALA A 197 -5.13 -0.52 -17.46
N THR A 198 -4.39 -1.44 -18.07
CA THR A 198 -3.00 -1.74 -17.65
C THR A 198 -2.08 -0.52 -17.74
N ALA A 199 -2.23 0.30 -18.77
CA ALA A 199 -1.46 1.53 -18.93
C ALA A 199 -1.86 2.64 -17.93
N GLU A 200 -3.14 2.70 -17.55
CA GLU A 200 -3.66 3.66 -16.58
C GLU A 200 -3.23 3.30 -15.15
N VAL A 201 -3.32 2.02 -14.81
CA VAL A 201 -2.91 1.51 -13.49
C VAL A 201 -1.39 1.53 -13.34
N GLY A 202 -0.66 1.07 -14.36
CA GLY A 202 0.78 0.89 -14.29
C GLY A 202 1.21 -0.13 -13.23
N THR A 203 2.42 0.06 -12.70
CA THR A 203 2.97 -0.78 -11.63
C THR A 203 2.72 -0.15 -10.27
N LEU A 204 2.11 -0.91 -9.37
CA LEU A 204 1.76 -0.54 -8.00
C LEU A 204 2.74 -1.21 -7.02
N GLY A 205 3.80 -0.49 -6.63
CA GLY A 205 4.84 -0.97 -5.70
C GLY A 205 4.42 -1.05 -4.22
N LEU A 206 3.12 -1.14 -3.94
CA LEU A 206 2.58 -1.30 -2.58
C LEU A 206 2.56 -2.79 -2.18
N PRO A 207 2.54 -3.11 -0.88
CA PRO A 207 2.29 -4.48 -0.42
C PRO A 207 0.94 -5.00 -0.92
N ALA A 208 0.90 -6.22 -1.46
CA ALA A 208 -0.33 -6.84 -1.93
C ALA A 208 -0.45 -8.29 -1.45
N LEU A 209 -1.62 -8.66 -0.96
CA LEU A 209 -2.03 -10.04 -0.75
C LEU A 209 -3.02 -10.44 -1.84
N VAL A 210 -2.76 -11.55 -2.53
CA VAL A 210 -3.68 -12.12 -3.53
C VAL A 210 -4.07 -13.52 -3.09
N LEU A 211 -5.34 -13.69 -2.73
CA LEU A 211 -5.96 -14.97 -2.40
C LEU A 211 -6.72 -15.48 -3.62
N ALA A 212 -6.56 -16.76 -3.96
CA ALA A 212 -7.32 -17.39 -5.03
C ALA A 212 -7.56 -18.87 -4.75
N GLY A 213 -8.74 -19.36 -5.14
CA GLY A 213 -9.11 -20.76 -5.01
C GLY A 213 -8.44 -21.65 -6.06
N GLU A 214 -8.20 -22.91 -5.72
CA GLU A 214 -7.67 -23.91 -6.66
C GLU A 214 -8.72 -24.42 -7.65
N ASP A 215 -10.00 -24.32 -7.28
CA ASP A 215 -11.15 -24.79 -8.07
C ASP A 215 -11.97 -23.62 -8.66
N ASP A 216 -11.39 -22.42 -8.67
CA ASP A 216 -11.90 -21.29 -9.46
C ASP A 216 -11.36 -21.42 -10.90
N ASP A 217 -12.23 -21.19 -11.88
CA ASP A 217 -11.93 -21.38 -13.30
C ASP A 217 -10.92 -20.33 -13.79
N ASP A 218 -11.41 -19.24 -14.40
CA ASP A 218 -10.61 -18.28 -15.14
C ASP A 218 -9.77 -17.36 -14.23
N LEU A 219 -10.11 -17.28 -12.94
CA LEU A 219 -9.46 -16.43 -11.94
C LEU A 219 -8.83 -17.23 -10.79
N GLY A 220 -8.68 -18.55 -10.95
CA GLY A 220 -8.06 -19.42 -9.97
C GLY A 220 -6.57 -19.18 -9.73
N SER A 221 -6.05 -19.85 -8.70
CA SER A 221 -4.72 -19.59 -8.14
C SER A 221 -3.58 -19.76 -9.15
N ALA A 222 -3.71 -20.69 -10.10
CA ALA A 222 -2.74 -20.91 -11.16
C ALA A 222 -2.64 -19.73 -12.15
N ALA A 223 -3.73 -18.98 -12.38
CA ALA A 223 -3.77 -17.88 -13.33
C ALA A 223 -3.25 -16.56 -12.73
N GLN A 224 -3.50 -16.34 -11.44
CA GLN A 224 -3.28 -15.04 -10.77
C GLN A 224 -1.85 -14.48 -10.92
N PRO A 225 -0.75 -15.26 -10.76
CA PRO A 225 0.60 -14.74 -10.97
C PRO A 225 0.81 -14.15 -12.37
N GLY A 226 0.30 -14.81 -13.41
CA GLY A 226 0.40 -14.35 -14.80
C GLY A 226 -0.46 -13.12 -15.11
N LEU A 227 -1.54 -12.94 -14.35
CA LEU A 227 -2.45 -11.81 -14.49
C LEU A 227 -1.97 -10.55 -13.77
N LEU A 228 -1.28 -10.70 -12.63
CA LEU A 228 -1.06 -9.62 -11.67
C LEU A 228 0.39 -9.29 -11.33
N ALA A 229 1.37 -10.16 -11.57
CA ALA A 229 2.74 -9.91 -11.11
C ALA A 229 3.38 -8.63 -11.69
N SER A 230 2.99 -8.23 -12.90
CA SER A 230 3.46 -6.96 -13.51
C SER A 230 2.82 -5.71 -12.89
N VAL A 231 1.63 -5.86 -12.31
CA VAL A 231 0.88 -4.79 -11.65
C VAL A 231 1.32 -4.68 -10.20
N TYR A 232 1.44 -5.82 -9.50
CA TYR A 232 1.79 -5.91 -8.09
C TYR A 232 3.07 -6.72 -7.90
N PRO A 233 4.26 -6.11 -8.10
CA PRO A 233 5.54 -6.82 -8.00
C PRO A 233 5.84 -7.35 -6.58
N ARG A 234 5.18 -6.78 -5.56
CA ARG A 234 5.26 -7.21 -4.15
C ARG A 234 4.09 -8.11 -3.73
N ALA A 235 3.37 -8.71 -4.68
CA ALA A 235 2.25 -9.58 -4.36
C ALA A 235 2.68 -10.90 -3.70
N ARG A 236 2.09 -11.21 -2.56
CA ARG A 236 2.07 -12.55 -1.96
C ARG A 236 0.86 -13.30 -2.52
N PHE A 237 1.10 -14.30 -3.36
CA PHE A 237 0.04 -15.16 -3.91
C PHE A 237 -0.20 -16.36 -2.97
N VAL A 238 -1.45 -16.54 -2.55
CA VAL A 238 -1.88 -17.63 -1.67
C VAL A 238 -2.97 -18.42 -2.37
N SER A 239 -2.69 -19.71 -2.56
CA SER A 239 -3.64 -20.70 -3.08
C SER A 239 -4.49 -21.25 -1.94
N LEU A 240 -5.81 -21.35 -2.14
CA LEU A 240 -6.75 -21.94 -1.20
C LEU A 240 -7.31 -23.23 -1.81
N ALA A 241 -7.00 -24.37 -1.19
CA ALA A 241 -7.47 -25.68 -1.62
C ALA A 241 -8.99 -25.81 -1.43
N ASP A 242 -9.61 -26.65 -2.26
CA ASP A 242 -11.05 -26.95 -2.23
C ASP A 242 -11.91 -25.67 -2.19
N THR A 243 -11.54 -24.66 -2.98
CA THR A 243 -12.15 -23.31 -2.93
C THR A 243 -12.43 -22.81 -4.33
N GLY A 244 -13.66 -22.37 -4.55
CA GLY A 244 -14.09 -21.75 -5.80
C GLY A 244 -13.82 -20.25 -5.81
N HIS A 245 -14.69 -19.53 -6.52
CA HIS A 245 -14.56 -18.10 -6.75
C HIS A 245 -14.99 -17.26 -5.54
N LEU A 246 -15.91 -17.75 -4.69
CA LEU A 246 -16.55 -16.97 -3.62
C LEU A 246 -15.82 -17.09 -2.27
N ILE A 247 -14.52 -16.79 -2.27
CA ILE A 247 -13.60 -16.91 -1.11
C ILE A 247 -14.19 -16.38 0.21
N PRO A 248 -14.77 -15.17 0.30
CA PRO A 248 -15.32 -14.66 1.56
C PRO A 248 -16.44 -15.51 2.17
N LEU A 249 -17.12 -16.32 1.35
CA LEU A 249 -18.24 -17.19 1.75
C LEU A 249 -17.82 -18.66 1.88
N GLU A 250 -16.78 -19.09 1.16
CA GLU A 250 -16.30 -20.47 1.14
C GLU A 250 -15.22 -20.76 2.20
N ARG A 251 -14.29 -19.83 2.40
CA ARG A 251 -13.08 -19.98 3.25
C ARG A 251 -12.77 -18.70 4.01
N ASP A 252 -13.75 -18.21 4.78
CA ASP A 252 -13.65 -16.98 5.57
C ASP A 252 -12.52 -17.04 6.61
N ALA A 253 -12.31 -18.20 7.24
CA ALA A 253 -11.29 -18.40 8.27
C ALA A 253 -9.87 -18.36 7.68
N GLU A 254 -9.61 -19.11 6.61
CA GLU A 254 -8.31 -19.16 5.94
C GLU A 254 -7.95 -17.80 5.32
N ALA A 255 -8.95 -17.10 4.75
CA ALA A 255 -8.79 -15.74 4.27
C ALA A 255 -8.42 -14.78 5.42
N ALA A 256 -9.10 -14.86 6.56
CA ALA A 256 -8.79 -14.04 7.74
C ALA A 256 -7.38 -14.29 8.28
N ASP A 257 -6.93 -15.55 8.31
CA ASP A 257 -5.58 -15.92 8.75
C ASP A 257 -4.50 -15.40 7.81
N ALA A 258 -4.74 -15.47 6.50
CA ALA A 258 -3.84 -14.91 5.50
C ALA A 258 -3.76 -13.38 5.59
N ILE A 259 -4.90 -12.71 5.76
CA ILE A 259 -4.98 -11.25 5.94
C ILE A 259 -4.26 -10.82 7.20
N THR A 260 -4.46 -11.53 8.32
CA THR A 260 -3.81 -11.22 9.60
C THR A 260 -2.29 -11.27 9.46
N ARG A 261 -1.76 -12.37 8.89
CA ARG A 261 -0.32 -12.51 8.65
C ARG A 261 0.22 -11.42 7.72
N PHE A 262 -0.48 -11.12 6.64
CA PHE A 262 -0.09 -10.06 5.72
C PHE A 262 -0.02 -8.68 6.41
N VAL A 263 -1.02 -8.35 7.23
CA VAL A 263 -1.07 -7.08 7.96
C VAL A 263 0.10 -6.95 8.92
N ASP A 264 0.37 -8.00 9.70
CA ASP A 264 1.44 -7.98 10.69
C ASP A 264 2.83 -7.96 10.03
N ASP A 265 3.01 -8.68 8.93
CA ASP A 265 4.30 -8.80 8.27
C ASP A 265 4.66 -7.58 7.40
N GLU A 266 3.70 -7.02 6.68
CA GLU A 266 3.94 -6.08 5.56
C GLU A 266 3.33 -4.69 5.75
N VAL A 267 2.28 -4.54 6.57
CA VAL A 267 1.51 -3.29 6.63
C VAL A 267 1.78 -2.50 7.89
N ARG A 268 1.92 -3.18 9.04
CA ARG A 268 2.22 -2.57 10.34
C ARG A 268 3.68 -2.19 10.51
N VAL A 269 4.52 -2.47 9.51
CA VAL A 269 5.94 -2.14 9.55
C VAL A 269 6.20 -0.69 9.13
N GLY A 270 7.29 -0.11 9.63
CA GLY A 270 7.71 1.26 9.34
C GLY A 270 6.90 2.36 10.05
N PRO A 271 7.34 3.63 9.95
CA PRO A 271 6.81 4.73 10.77
C PRO A 271 5.41 5.20 10.34
N VAL A 272 4.53 5.39 11.31
CA VAL A 272 3.15 5.87 11.07
C VAL A 272 3.13 7.39 10.91
N VAL A 273 2.39 7.87 9.91
CA VAL A 273 2.10 9.31 9.74
C VAL A 273 0.93 9.63 10.65
N ALA A 274 1.10 10.61 11.55
CA ALA A 274 0.05 11.01 12.48
C ALA A 274 -1.22 11.50 11.74
N ASP A 275 -2.39 11.29 12.35
CA ASP A 275 -3.68 11.50 11.68
C ASP A 275 -3.90 12.95 11.21
N ASP A 276 -3.49 13.95 11.99
CA ASP A 276 -3.59 15.36 11.59
C ASP A 276 -2.70 15.69 10.38
N TRP A 277 -1.51 15.09 10.30
CA TRP A 277 -0.63 15.16 9.13
C TRP A 277 -1.21 14.42 7.93
N ALA A 278 -1.79 13.22 8.12
CA ALA A 278 -2.44 12.47 7.05
C ALA A 278 -3.61 13.27 6.44
N ARG A 279 -4.42 13.92 7.29
CA ARG A 279 -5.51 14.81 6.86
C ARG A 279 -4.99 16.04 6.11
N LEU A 280 -3.90 16.66 6.59
CA LEU A 280 -3.27 17.76 5.87
C LEU A 280 -2.83 17.34 4.46
N ILE A 281 -2.20 16.17 4.32
CA ILE A 281 -1.72 15.66 3.04
C ILE A 281 -2.88 15.31 2.09
N ALA A 282 -3.95 14.72 2.61
CA ALA A 282 -5.16 14.45 1.84
C ALA A 282 -5.89 15.74 1.40
N GLY A 283 -5.74 16.82 2.18
CA GLY A 283 -6.45 18.08 2.02
C GLY A 283 -6.09 18.90 0.77
N ASP A 284 -6.80 20.02 0.64
CA ASP A 284 -6.76 20.90 -0.54
C ASP A 284 -5.56 21.87 -0.57
N ARG A 285 -4.78 21.94 0.52
CA ARG A 285 -3.52 22.71 0.60
C ARG A 285 -2.32 22.00 -0.02
N VAL A 286 -2.47 20.72 -0.38
CA VAL A 286 -1.39 19.93 -0.98
C VAL A 286 -1.73 19.70 -2.45
N ASP A 287 -0.80 20.09 -3.33
CA ASP A 287 -0.92 19.80 -4.76
C ASP A 287 -0.98 18.28 -4.99
N GLY A 288 -1.78 17.85 -5.97
CA GLY A 288 -1.97 16.42 -6.26
C GLY A 288 -0.64 15.69 -6.53
N ARG A 289 0.30 16.30 -7.26
CA ARG A 289 1.60 15.68 -7.53
C ARG A 289 2.42 15.51 -6.26
N VAL A 290 2.39 16.50 -5.37
CA VAL A 290 3.07 16.44 -4.06
C VAL A 290 2.42 15.35 -3.21
N ARG A 291 1.08 15.29 -3.15
CA ARG A 291 0.33 14.24 -2.45
C ARG A 291 0.75 12.85 -2.92
N GLY A 292 0.82 12.62 -4.22
CA GLY A 292 1.24 11.34 -4.79
C GLY A 292 2.68 10.96 -4.44
N ILE A 293 3.61 11.94 -4.42
CA ILE A 293 4.99 11.71 -3.97
C ILE A 293 5.02 11.31 -2.49
N LEU A 294 4.30 12.03 -1.64
CA LEU A 294 4.22 11.72 -0.21
C LEU A 294 3.54 10.36 0.03
N ALA A 295 2.51 10.02 -0.74
CA ALA A 295 1.82 8.74 -0.65
C ALA A 295 2.77 7.59 -0.95
N ARG A 296 3.56 7.67 -2.04
CA ARG A 296 4.57 6.64 -2.35
C ARG A 296 5.66 6.54 -1.28
N ARG A 297 6.09 7.66 -0.70
CA ARG A 297 7.13 7.67 0.34
C ARG A 297 6.67 7.12 1.68
N ALA A 298 5.38 7.22 1.97
CA ALA A 298 4.73 6.68 3.17
C ALA A 298 4.42 5.18 3.08
N MET A 299 4.70 4.54 1.94
CA MET A 299 4.48 3.10 1.80
C MET A 299 5.41 2.32 2.75
N PRO A 300 4.92 1.22 3.33
CA PRO A 300 5.79 0.30 4.05
C PRO A 300 6.95 -0.17 3.16
N ASP A 301 8.16 -0.05 3.69
CA ASP A 301 9.36 -0.55 3.02
C ASP A 301 9.28 -2.07 2.83
N ASP A 302 9.94 -2.59 1.79
CA ASP A 302 9.98 -4.02 1.51
C ASP A 302 10.97 -4.73 2.44
N ARG A 303 10.47 -5.58 3.35
CA ARG A 303 11.32 -6.37 4.25
C ARG A 303 12.16 -7.39 3.48
N GLY A 304 11.70 -7.81 2.32
CA GLY A 304 12.39 -8.70 1.40
C GLY A 304 13.27 -7.97 0.38
N TYR A 305 13.53 -6.66 0.54
CA TYR A 305 14.30 -5.88 -0.42
C TYR A 305 15.64 -6.55 -0.75
N ALA A 306 15.80 -6.92 -2.02
CA ALA A 306 17.06 -7.40 -2.57
C ALA A 306 17.79 -6.22 -3.20
N PRO A 307 19.08 -6.00 -2.86
CA PRO A 307 19.80 -4.86 -3.39
C PRO A 307 19.99 -4.98 -4.90
N GLU A 308 19.87 -3.84 -5.59
CA GLU A 308 19.97 -3.71 -7.04
C GLU A 308 21.35 -3.19 -7.48
N VAL A 309 21.98 -2.35 -6.65
CA VAL A 309 23.32 -1.79 -6.93
C VAL A 309 24.37 -2.37 -6.02
N LEU A 310 24.08 -2.43 -4.72
CA LEU A 310 24.95 -2.99 -3.69
C LEU A 310 24.85 -4.52 -3.65
N ASP A 311 25.82 -5.17 -2.99
CA ASP A 311 25.62 -6.53 -2.51
C ASP A 311 25.00 -6.55 -1.09
N LEU A 312 24.67 -7.74 -0.60
CA LEU A 312 24.03 -7.90 0.71
C LEU A 312 24.91 -7.42 1.87
N ALA A 313 26.23 -7.58 1.79
CA ALA A 313 27.16 -7.17 2.85
C ALA A 313 27.28 -5.64 2.87
N GLN A 314 27.38 -5.02 1.69
CA GLN A 314 27.38 -3.58 1.49
C GLN A 314 26.08 -2.93 1.98
N LEU A 315 24.92 -3.48 1.61
CA LEU A 315 23.63 -2.98 2.09
C LEU A 315 23.51 -3.11 3.63
N THR A 316 23.99 -4.22 4.19
CA THR A 316 24.00 -4.42 5.65
C THR A 316 24.87 -3.37 6.34
N LEU A 317 26.08 -3.13 5.85
CA LEU A 317 26.96 -2.08 6.37
C LEU A 317 26.32 -0.69 6.23
N LEU A 318 25.67 -0.39 5.10
CA LEU A 318 24.98 0.88 4.92
C LEU A 318 23.81 1.07 5.90
N ARG A 319 23.07 0.01 6.26
CA ARG A 319 22.05 0.05 7.32
C ARG A 319 22.67 0.39 8.67
N GLU A 320 23.80 -0.21 9.02
CA GLU A 320 24.50 0.10 10.27
C GLU A 320 25.03 1.54 10.30
N ILE A 321 25.50 2.06 9.17
CA ILE A 321 25.87 3.48 9.03
C ILE A 321 24.63 4.36 9.19
N ALA A 322 23.50 4.00 8.56
CA ALA A 322 22.25 4.74 8.64
C ALA A 322 21.74 4.87 10.08
N ASP A 323 21.82 3.79 10.87
CA ASP A 323 21.41 3.78 12.27
C ASP A 323 22.25 4.73 13.14
N LEU A 324 23.53 4.95 12.79
CA LEU A 324 24.41 5.91 13.47
C LEU A 324 24.19 7.35 12.98
N VAL A 325 23.95 7.54 11.69
CA VAL A 325 23.81 8.88 11.08
C VAL A 325 22.44 9.49 11.36
N VAL A 326 21.39 8.69 11.30
CA VAL A 326 20.01 9.09 11.58
C VAL A 326 19.36 8.06 12.52
N PRO A 327 19.67 8.10 13.83
CA PRO A 327 19.02 7.22 14.80
C PRO A 327 17.50 7.39 14.77
N GLN A 328 16.77 6.28 14.76
CA GLN A 328 15.30 6.27 14.69
C GLN A 328 14.72 5.55 15.90
N ASP A 329 13.73 6.18 16.54
CA ASP A 329 12.93 5.55 17.60
C ASP A 329 11.71 4.83 17.01
N GLY A 330 11.45 3.61 17.47
CA GLY A 330 10.28 2.81 17.07
C GLY A 330 10.40 2.23 15.66
N PRO A 331 9.26 2.00 14.96
CA PRO A 331 9.28 1.51 13.58
C PRO A 331 10.09 2.43 12.66
N ALA A 332 11.16 1.89 12.08
CA ALA A 332 12.16 2.62 11.32
C ALA A 332 11.89 2.59 9.80
N ILE A 333 12.37 3.62 9.11
CA ILE A 333 12.50 3.64 7.65
C ILE A 333 13.75 2.85 7.29
N ASP A 334 13.69 1.98 6.28
CA ASP A 334 14.89 1.36 5.71
C ASP A 334 15.59 2.35 4.77
N ILE A 335 16.28 3.32 5.37
CA ILE A 335 16.95 4.42 4.67
C ILE A 335 17.97 3.87 3.67
N ALA A 336 18.73 2.84 4.06
CA ALA A 336 19.76 2.23 3.22
C ALA A 336 19.17 1.56 1.97
N ALA A 337 18.08 0.79 2.11
CA ALA A 337 17.40 0.21 0.95
C ALA A 337 16.86 1.28 0.00
N ARG A 338 16.35 2.40 0.54
CA ARG A 338 15.90 3.53 -0.29
C ARG A 338 17.04 4.21 -1.03
N VAL A 339 18.23 4.30 -0.43
CA VAL A 339 19.44 4.79 -1.09
C VAL A 339 19.88 3.83 -2.20
N ASP A 340 19.93 2.52 -1.96
CA ASP A 340 20.27 1.54 -2.99
C ASP A 340 19.30 1.61 -4.19
N ALA A 341 18.00 1.71 -3.91
CA ALA A 341 16.98 1.88 -4.96
C ALA A 341 17.13 3.23 -5.69
N GLN A 342 17.53 4.30 -5.01
CA GLN A 342 17.84 5.60 -5.62
C GLN A 342 19.02 5.47 -6.60
N LEU A 343 20.10 4.80 -6.18
CA LEU A 343 21.27 4.53 -7.03
C LEU A 343 20.87 3.70 -8.26
N ALA A 344 20.02 2.68 -8.10
CA ALA A 344 19.54 1.84 -9.19
C ALA A 344 18.79 2.65 -10.27
N ARG A 345 18.02 3.65 -9.84
CA ARG A 345 17.30 4.57 -10.74
C ARG A 345 18.20 5.66 -11.34
N GLY A 346 19.46 5.76 -10.92
CA GLY A 346 20.37 6.84 -11.33
C GLY A 346 19.92 8.22 -10.84
N GLU A 347 19.21 8.26 -9.72
CA GLU A 347 18.74 9.50 -9.10
C GLU A 347 19.82 10.06 -8.15
N GLY A 348 20.02 11.38 -8.17
CA GLY A 348 20.96 12.08 -7.29
C GLY A 348 20.50 13.52 -7.02
N ASP A 349 21.31 14.30 -6.31
CA ASP A 349 21.09 15.75 -6.18
C ASP A 349 21.51 16.56 -7.41
N GLY A 350 22.07 15.89 -8.43
CA GLY A 350 22.57 16.50 -9.67
C GLY A 350 24.03 16.94 -9.59
N TRP A 351 24.73 16.66 -8.48
CA TRP A 351 26.13 16.93 -8.28
C TRP A 351 26.90 15.63 -8.04
N ARG A 352 28.18 15.63 -8.37
CA ARG A 352 29.13 14.56 -8.03
C ARG A 352 30.45 15.19 -7.72
N ASN A 353 31.09 14.78 -6.62
CA ASN A 353 32.43 15.24 -6.34
C ASN A 353 33.41 14.76 -7.43
N ALA A 354 34.28 15.66 -7.91
CA ALA A 354 35.21 15.35 -8.99
C ALA A 354 36.23 14.24 -8.62
N GLU A 355 36.51 14.08 -7.33
CA GLU A 355 37.48 13.10 -6.80
C GLU A 355 36.91 11.68 -6.63
N LEU A 356 35.59 11.52 -6.73
CA LEU A 356 34.90 10.24 -6.60
C LEU A 356 34.53 9.66 -7.98
N PRO A 357 34.45 8.34 -8.17
CA PRO A 357 33.83 7.75 -9.36
C PRO A 357 32.31 8.01 -9.38
N PRO A 358 31.56 7.57 -10.42
CA PRO A 358 30.10 7.65 -10.42
C PRO A 358 29.47 6.99 -9.18
N ASP A 359 28.34 7.52 -8.71
CA ASP A 359 27.77 7.19 -7.39
C ASP A 359 27.64 5.67 -7.11
N PRO A 360 27.13 4.83 -8.04
CA PRO A 360 27.09 3.38 -7.82
C PRO A 360 28.47 2.75 -7.54
N GLU A 361 29.51 3.19 -8.24
CA GLU A 361 30.87 2.72 -8.04
C GLU A 361 31.46 3.30 -6.74
N ALA A 362 31.13 4.55 -6.43
CA ALA A 362 31.61 5.23 -5.23
C ALA A 362 31.06 4.58 -3.96
N TYR A 363 29.76 4.26 -3.93
CA TYR A 363 29.11 3.55 -2.83
C TYR A 363 29.74 2.18 -2.57
N ARG A 364 29.94 1.36 -3.62
CA ARG A 364 30.61 0.06 -3.47
C ARG A 364 32.03 0.21 -2.94
N ALA A 365 32.84 1.06 -3.57
CA ALA A 365 34.24 1.25 -3.21
C ALA A 365 34.41 1.81 -1.78
N GLY A 366 33.56 2.76 -1.37
CA GLY A 366 33.58 3.33 -0.04
C GLY A 366 33.13 2.35 1.05
N LEU A 367 32.06 1.58 0.79
CA LEU A 367 31.59 0.54 1.71
C LEU A 367 32.63 -0.57 1.86
N ASP A 368 33.22 -1.06 0.77
CA ASP A 368 34.27 -2.08 0.80
C ASP A 368 35.51 -1.60 1.56
N THR A 369 35.90 -0.34 1.35
CA THR A 369 37.02 0.28 2.07
C THR A 369 36.72 0.38 3.56
N LEU A 370 35.55 0.89 3.94
CA LEU A 370 35.17 1.05 5.35
C LEU A 370 35.01 -0.29 6.07
N ALA A 371 34.48 -1.31 5.38
CA ALA A 371 34.28 -2.66 5.91
C ALA A 371 35.56 -3.28 6.48
N ALA A 372 36.73 -2.96 5.91
CA ALA A 372 38.02 -3.49 6.35
C ALA A 372 38.38 -3.14 7.81
N VAL A 373 37.83 -2.04 8.33
CA VAL A 373 38.07 -1.55 9.70
C VAL A 373 36.78 -1.45 10.52
N TRP A 374 35.64 -1.91 9.97
CA TRP A 374 34.36 -1.79 10.63
C TRP A 374 34.24 -2.79 11.78
N PRO A 375 34.00 -2.32 13.03
CA PRO A 375 34.06 -3.18 14.19
C PRO A 375 32.79 -4.01 14.34
N THR A 376 32.97 -5.23 14.86
CA THR A 376 31.85 -6.11 15.21
C THR A 376 31.08 -5.61 16.43
N ASP A 377 31.75 -4.92 17.36
CA ASP A 377 31.10 -4.30 18.52
C ASP A 377 30.41 -2.98 18.11
N PRO A 378 29.07 -2.87 18.26
CA PRO A 378 28.34 -1.64 17.97
C PRO A 378 28.84 -0.41 18.74
N ALA A 379 29.39 -0.57 19.95
CA ALA A 379 29.91 0.54 20.74
C ALA A 379 31.14 1.21 20.12
N ASP A 380 31.89 0.49 19.29
CA ASP A 380 33.09 0.97 18.61
C ASP A 380 32.81 1.60 17.23
N ARG A 381 31.62 1.35 16.66
CA ARG A 381 31.28 1.79 15.28
C ARG A 381 31.21 3.31 15.16
N ASP A 382 30.65 3.99 16.15
CA ASP A 382 30.57 5.47 16.19
C ASP A 382 31.96 6.12 16.09
N ARG A 383 32.96 5.55 16.77
CA ARG A 383 34.35 6.02 16.72
C ARG A 383 34.96 5.88 15.33
N ILE A 384 34.77 4.72 14.69
CA ILE A 384 35.30 4.47 13.34
C ILE A 384 34.60 5.36 12.30
N LEU A 385 33.29 5.52 12.40
CA LEU A 385 32.54 6.42 11.54
C LEU A 385 32.99 7.88 11.69
N ARG A 386 33.18 8.37 12.93
CA ARG A 386 33.70 9.74 13.17
C ARG A 386 35.09 9.95 12.58
N ALA A 387 36.01 9.02 12.79
CA ALA A 387 37.35 9.11 12.22
C ALA A 387 37.30 9.23 10.68
N ALA A 388 36.43 8.46 10.01
CA ALA A 388 36.27 8.55 8.57
C ALA A 388 35.63 9.88 8.11
N ILE A 389 34.67 10.43 8.87
CA ILE A 389 34.08 11.76 8.63
C ILE A 389 35.13 12.88 8.79
N GLU A 390 36.06 12.74 9.73
CA GLU A 390 37.07 13.75 10.02
C GLU A 390 38.26 13.70 9.02
N GLY A 391 38.36 12.64 8.22
CA GLY A 391 39.48 12.40 7.29
C GLY A 391 40.66 11.69 7.96
N GLU A 392 40.41 11.01 9.07
CA GLU A 392 41.39 10.27 9.87
C GLU A 392 41.23 8.75 9.74
N SER A 393 40.51 8.30 8.70
CA SER A 393 40.29 6.87 8.45
C SER A 393 41.62 6.13 8.29
N THR A 394 41.77 5.02 9.00
CA THR A 394 42.87 4.06 8.83
C THR A 394 42.53 2.91 7.90
N ALA A 395 41.38 2.98 7.22
CA ALA A 395 40.93 1.95 6.30
C ALA A 395 41.89 1.83 5.10
N GLU A 396 42.31 0.60 4.81
CA GLU A 396 43.05 0.31 3.58
C GLU A 396 42.06 -0.18 2.52
N GLY A 397 42.06 0.43 1.34
CA GLY A 397 41.12 0.08 0.28
C GLY A 397 41.28 0.95 -0.97
N ALA A 398 40.19 1.04 -1.75
CA ALA A 398 40.17 1.82 -2.99
C ALA A 398 40.20 3.33 -2.74
N PHE A 399 39.70 3.77 -1.58
CA PHE A 399 39.68 5.17 -1.16
C PHE A 399 40.71 5.41 -0.05
N ASP A 400 41.47 6.50 -0.19
CA ASP A 400 42.28 7.05 0.89
C ASP A 400 41.39 7.84 1.88
N ALA A 401 41.98 8.37 2.95
CA ALA A 401 41.24 9.06 4.00
C ALA A 401 40.48 10.30 3.49
N GLU A 402 41.03 11.05 2.53
CA GLU A 402 40.36 12.20 1.93
C GLU A 402 39.17 11.80 1.06
N ARG A 403 39.32 10.75 0.22
CA ARG A 403 38.19 10.22 -0.56
C ARG A 403 37.12 9.60 0.33
N MET A 404 37.50 8.91 1.40
CA MET A 404 36.54 8.37 2.37
C MET A 404 35.71 9.46 3.03
N LYS A 405 36.34 10.57 3.40
CA LYS A 405 35.67 11.73 3.99
C LYS A 405 34.63 12.34 3.05
N VAL A 406 35.03 12.61 1.82
CA VAL A 406 34.14 13.21 0.80
C VAL A 406 33.02 12.24 0.42
N TRP A 407 33.33 10.94 0.26
CA TRP A 407 32.31 9.92 0.01
C TRP A 407 31.30 9.83 1.17
N LEU A 408 31.76 9.86 2.42
CA LEU A 408 30.85 9.84 3.58
C LEU A 408 30.02 11.11 3.70
N GLU A 409 30.47 12.25 3.18
CA GLU A 409 29.65 13.45 3.09
C GLU A 409 28.42 13.21 2.20
N ASP A 410 28.63 12.65 1.01
CA ASP A 410 27.55 12.31 0.07
C ASP A 410 26.61 11.23 0.66
N VAL A 411 27.16 10.16 1.24
CA VAL A 411 26.37 9.11 1.91
C VAL A 411 25.49 9.69 3.02
N ARG A 412 26.06 10.51 3.90
CA ARG A 412 25.29 11.12 5.01
C ARG A 412 24.20 12.05 4.50
N ASN A 413 24.47 12.79 3.43
CA ASN A 413 23.47 13.65 2.79
C ASN A 413 22.30 12.81 2.26
N ASP A 414 22.57 11.75 1.50
CA ASP A 414 21.51 10.87 0.97
C ASP A 414 20.71 10.20 2.08
N LEU A 415 21.36 9.69 3.14
CA LEU A 415 20.68 9.08 4.29
C LEU A 415 19.74 10.07 4.98
N VAL A 416 20.22 11.28 5.28
CA VAL A 416 19.41 12.33 5.91
C VAL A 416 18.27 12.78 4.99
N ARG A 417 18.52 12.90 3.68
CA ARG A 417 17.49 13.27 2.70
C ARG A 417 16.40 12.22 2.59
N GLN A 418 16.75 10.94 2.54
CA GLN A 418 15.78 9.85 2.51
C GLN A 418 14.91 9.84 3.77
N TRP A 419 15.50 10.09 4.95
CA TRP A 419 14.75 10.21 6.19
C TRP A 419 13.82 11.43 6.20
N LEU A 420 14.33 12.64 5.91
CA LEU A 420 13.54 13.88 5.87
C LEU A 420 12.45 13.87 4.79
N ALA A 421 12.63 13.11 3.71
CA ALA A 421 11.66 12.98 2.64
C ALA A 421 10.39 12.22 3.06
N HIS A 422 10.44 11.44 4.13
CA HIS A 422 9.30 10.64 4.61
C HIS A 422 8.30 11.50 5.40
N PRO A 423 6.98 11.41 5.13
CA PRO A 423 5.99 12.27 5.81
C PRO A 423 5.95 12.12 7.34
N ALA A 424 6.18 10.93 7.88
CA ALA A 424 6.30 10.74 9.32
C ALA A 424 7.53 11.46 9.93
N SER A 425 8.65 11.56 9.19
CA SER A 425 9.82 12.32 9.63
C SER A 425 9.56 13.82 9.55
N MET A 426 8.90 14.28 8.48
CA MET A 426 8.43 15.67 8.38
C MET A 426 7.56 16.05 9.57
N ALA A 427 6.63 15.16 9.96
CA ALA A 427 5.79 15.35 11.13
C ALA A 427 6.60 15.44 12.43
N ARG A 428 7.61 14.57 12.61
CA ARG A 428 8.50 14.57 13.78
C ARG A 428 9.29 15.86 13.94
N VAL A 429 9.72 16.47 12.82
CA VAL A 429 10.48 17.74 12.85
C VAL A 429 9.60 18.99 12.70
N GLY A 430 8.28 18.82 12.58
CA GLY A 430 7.34 19.92 12.40
C GLY A 430 7.47 20.65 11.05
N TYR A 431 7.81 19.93 9.97
CA TYR A 431 7.97 20.51 8.64
C TYR A 431 6.71 20.31 7.77
N ASP A 432 5.92 21.35 7.62
CA ASP A 432 4.68 21.41 6.83
C ASP A 432 4.83 22.23 5.54
N GLY A 433 6.05 22.59 5.13
CA GLY A 433 6.32 23.41 3.93
C GLY A 433 5.75 22.86 2.61
N PHE A 434 5.36 21.59 2.57
CA PHE A 434 4.66 20.98 1.43
C PHE A 434 3.19 21.43 1.30
N ALA A 435 2.60 21.99 2.34
CA ALA A 435 1.21 22.47 2.39
C ALA A 435 1.03 23.88 1.80
N THR A 436 1.83 24.20 0.78
CA THR A 436 1.84 25.49 0.06
C THR A 436 1.28 25.38 -1.36
N GLY A 437 0.46 24.36 -1.60
CA GLY A 437 -0.12 24.03 -2.91
C GLY A 437 -1.62 24.31 -2.98
N GLY A 438 -2.31 23.50 -3.78
CA GLY A 438 -3.75 23.61 -4.03
C GLY A 438 -4.10 24.41 -5.29
N SER A 439 -5.39 24.43 -5.61
CA SER A 439 -5.95 25.22 -6.71
C SER A 439 -7.15 26.03 -6.18
N PRO A 440 -7.02 27.36 -6.00
CA PRO A 440 -5.81 28.16 -6.21
C PRO A 440 -4.70 27.81 -5.20
N ILE A 441 -3.45 28.15 -5.54
CA ILE A 441 -2.29 28.00 -4.65
C ILE A 441 -2.53 28.79 -3.36
N ARG A 442 -2.34 28.14 -2.22
CA ARG A 442 -2.45 28.73 -0.88
C ARG A 442 -1.08 28.70 -0.23
N GLY A 443 -0.55 29.87 0.14
CA GLY A 443 0.66 30.00 0.95
C GLY A 443 0.33 30.36 2.39
N TYR A 444 1.37 30.47 3.22
CA TYR A 444 1.26 31.01 4.58
C TYR A 444 0.90 32.50 4.54
N VAL A 445 -0.09 32.90 5.34
CA VAL A 445 -0.49 34.30 5.54
C VAL A 445 0.10 34.84 6.84
N GLU A 446 0.19 34.02 7.89
CA GLU A 446 0.92 34.33 9.11
C GLU A 446 2.42 34.12 8.93
N LEU A 447 3.20 35.19 9.16
CA LEU A 447 4.65 35.22 8.95
C LEU A 447 5.42 35.58 10.25
N ARG A 448 4.71 35.79 11.37
CA ARG A 448 5.33 36.13 12.64
C ARG A 448 5.97 34.89 13.27
N LEU A 449 7.19 35.06 13.77
CA LEU A 449 7.91 34.02 14.50
C LEU A 449 7.09 33.50 15.69
N GLY A 450 6.96 32.17 15.80
CA GLY A 450 6.26 31.51 16.91
C GLY A 450 4.73 31.57 16.85
N ARG A 451 4.17 32.03 15.73
CA ARG A 451 2.74 31.95 15.40
C ARG A 451 2.52 30.90 14.33
N ARG A 452 1.42 30.17 14.47
CA ARG A 452 0.96 29.16 13.49
C ARG A 452 -0.47 29.42 13.08
N GLU A 453 -0.81 29.08 11.85
CA GLU A 453 -2.17 29.12 11.31
C GLU A 453 -3.02 28.00 11.93
N ASP A 454 -4.34 28.15 11.88
CA ASP A 454 -5.30 27.24 12.53
C ASP A 454 -5.36 25.85 11.88
N TRP A 455 -4.97 25.77 10.62
CA TRP A 455 -4.90 24.52 9.85
C TRP A 455 -3.61 23.74 10.07
N GLU A 456 -2.57 24.36 10.64
CA GLU A 456 -1.28 23.68 10.83
C GLU A 456 -1.43 22.53 11.85
N PRO A 457 -0.76 21.38 11.63
CA PRO A 457 -0.81 20.24 12.53
C PRO A 457 -0.34 20.60 13.94
N SER A 458 -0.93 19.96 14.94
CA SER A 458 -0.74 20.32 16.35
C SER A 458 0.71 20.23 16.84
N GLY A 459 1.50 19.36 16.22
CA GLY A 459 2.91 19.09 16.55
C GLY A 459 3.93 20.10 16.00
N VAL A 460 3.54 21.06 15.15
CA VAL A 460 4.48 22.06 14.57
C VAL A 460 5.05 23.02 15.64
N GLY A 461 4.35 23.18 16.78
CA GLY A 461 4.76 24.06 17.86
C GLY A 461 4.39 25.53 17.61
N GLY A 462 4.48 26.39 18.63
CA GLY A 462 4.06 27.80 18.56
C GLY A 462 2.60 28.03 18.99
N THR A 463 2.18 29.30 18.97
CA THR A 463 0.82 29.71 19.39
C THR A 463 -0.08 29.93 18.19
N ILE A 464 -1.29 29.32 18.21
CA ILE A 464 -2.28 29.49 17.14
C ILE A 464 -2.63 30.98 17.04
N ALA A 465 -2.60 31.51 15.82
CA ALA A 465 -3.12 32.84 15.53
C ALA A 465 -4.65 32.83 15.66
N THR A 466 -5.17 33.26 16.81
CA THR A 466 -6.62 33.44 17.01
C THR A 466 -7.01 34.86 16.60
N GLY A 467 -7.78 35.00 15.52
CA GLY A 467 -8.37 36.26 15.07
C GLY A 467 -7.72 36.84 13.80
N ASP A 468 -8.55 36.97 12.76
CA ASP A 468 -8.37 37.71 11.50
C ASP A 468 -7.01 37.57 10.79
N ALA A 469 -6.76 36.38 10.22
CA ALA A 469 -6.02 36.30 8.96
C ALA A 469 -7.03 36.43 7.82
N ALA A 470 -7.20 37.67 7.33
CA ALA A 470 -8.11 38.04 6.25
C ALA A 470 -7.64 37.56 4.88
#